data_AF-A0AAD1BDA9-F1
#
_entry.id   AF-A0AAD1BDA9-F1
#
_cell.length_a   1.000
_cell.length_b   1.000
_cell.length_c   1.000
_cell.angle_alpha   90.00
_cell.angle_beta   90.00
_cell.angle_gamma   90.00
#
_symmetry.space_group_name_H-M   'P 1'
#
loop_
_entity.id
_entity.type
_entity.pdbx_description
1 polymer ?
#
loop_
_entity_poly.entity_id
_entity_poly.type
_entity_poly.pdbx_seq_one_letter_code
_entity_poly.pdbx_strand_id
1 'polypeptide(L)'
;MKRLSCYTAALLLLSALPWTLHAEDASEGCVEVSVGGYKAPDYNCLSKQMGNNPDAVKAAQANQQAMDKPVNKRPPNQVGLSTPAATSVRMGNTFGTSVKPQRP
;
A
#
# COMPACT_ATOMS: atom_id res chain seq x y z
N MET A 1 -28.30 -45.60 -22.47
CA MET A 1 -28.72 -44.51 -21.56
C MET A 1 -27.61 -44.01 -20.63
N LYS A 2 -26.82 -44.87 -19.96
CA LYS A 2 -25.71 -44.45 -19.07
C LYS A 2 -24.57 -43.66 -19.75
N ARG A 3 -24.24 -43.96 -21.00
CA ARG A 3 -23.12 -43.30 -21.72
C ARG A 3 -23.43 -41.85 -22.12
N LEU A 4 -24.67 -41.55 -22.53
CA LEU A 4 -25.07 -40.16 -22.86
C LEU A 4 -25.02 -39.24 -21.63
N SER A 5 -25.39 -39.76 -20.45
CA SER A 5 -25.36 -39.01 -19.20
C SER A 5 -23.94 -38.63 -18.73
N CYS A 6 -22.93 -39.41 -19.10
CA CYS A 6 -21.53 -39.09 -18.79
C CYS A 6 -20.99 -37.99 -19.70
N TYR A 7 -21.39 -37.98 -20.98
CA TYR A 7 -20.98 -36.93 -21.91
C TYR A 7 -21.57 -35.57 -21.56
N THR A 8 -22.84 -35.52 -21.13
CA THR A 8 -23.47 -34.27 -20.69
C THR A 8 -22.83 -33.72 -19.42
N ALA A 9 -22.42 -34.59 -18.48
CA ALA A 9 -21.73 -34.16 -17.27
C ALA A 9 -20.31 -33.62 -17.57
N ALA A 10 -19.58 -34.25 -18.50
CA ALA A 10 -18.27 -33.80 -18.94
C ALA A 10 -18.32 -32.45 -19.68
N LEU A 11 -19.34 -32.24 -20.53
CA LEU A 11 -19.56 -30.96 -21.22
C LEU A 11 -19.90 -29.82 -20.26
N LEU A 12 -20.72 -30.08 -19.24
CA LEU A 12 -21.03 -29.10 -18.20
C LEU A 12 -19.78 -28.73 -17.38
N LEU A 13 -18.95 -29.71 -17.02
CA LEU A 13 -17.68 -29.46 -16.35
C LEU A 13 -16.72 -28.62 -17.19
N LEU A 14 -16.63 -28.87 -18.51
CA LEU A 14 -15.76 -28.10 -19.41
C LEU A 14 -16.21 -26.64 -19.60
N SER A 15 -17.51 -26.36 -19.52
CA SER A 15 -18.05 -25.01 -19.65
C SER A 15 -17.80 -24.10 -18.43
N ALA A 16 -17.37 -24.66 -17.29
CA ALA A 16 -17.09 -23.91 -16.07
C ALA A 16 -15.61 -23.46 -15.93
N LEU A 17 -14.68 -24.00 -16.73
CA LEU A 17 -13.26 -23.61 -16.68
C LEU A 17 -12.89 -22.20 -17.20
N PRO A 18 -13.61 -21.55 -18.13
CA PRO A 18 -13.13 -20.27 -18.66
C PRO A 18 -13.34 -19.09 -17.72
N TRP A 19 -13.99 -19.26 -16.56
CA TRP A 19 -14.33 -18.16 -15.65
C TRP A 19 -13.36 -17.97 -14.49
N THR A 20 -12.35 -18.85 -14.36
CA THR A 20 -11.31 -18.73 -13.32
C THR A 20 -9.94 -18.32 -13.86
N LEU A 21 -9.81 -18.06 -15.16
CA LEU A 21 -8.70 -17.28 -15.68
C LEU A 21 -8.98 -15.81 -15.38
N HIS A 22 -8.59 -15.36 -14.19
CA HIS A 22 -8.18 -13.98 -14.05
C HIS A 22 -7.04 -13.78 -15.04
N ALA A 23 -7.24 -12.86 -16.00
CA ALA A 23 -6.13 -12.26 -16.71
C ALA A 23 -5.23 -11.65 -15.62
N GLU A 24 -4.13 -12.34 -15.31
CA GLU A 24 -2.98 -11.68 -14.74
C GLU A 24 -2.72 -10.51 -15.68
N ASP A 25 -2.77 -9.28 -15.17
CA ASP A 25 -2.36 -8.10 -15.94
C ASP A 25 -1.00 -8.48 -16.51
N ALA A 26 -0.97 -8.82 -17.80
CA ALA A 26 0.24 -9.17 -18.48
C ALA A 26 1.16 -8.01 -18.16
N SER A 27 2.30 -8.27 -17.51
CA SER A 27 3.32 -7.25 -17.31
C SER A 27 3.50 -6.60 -18.66
N GLU A 28 2.95 -5.39 -18.84
CA GLU A 28 2.89 -4.72 -20.14
C GLU A 28 4.35 -4.57 -20.56
N GLY A 29 4.82 -5.48 -21.41
CA GLY A 29 6.19 -5.43 -21.89
C GLY A 29 6.34 -4.10 -22.60
N CYS A 30 7.34 -3.31 -22.25
CA CYS A 30 7.60 -2.05 -22.93
C CYS A 30 7.87 -2.35 -24.40
N VAL A 31 6.94 -1.94 -25.28
CA VAL A 31 7.07 -2.16 -26.72
C VAL A 31 7.92 -1.04 -27.30
N GLU A 32 8.99 -1.40 -27.98
CA GLU A 32 9.82 -0.48 -28.75
C GLU A 32 9.58 -0.69 -30.24
N VAL A 33 9.16 0.36 -30.95
CA VAL A 33 8.93 0.30 -32.40
C VAL A 33 10.09 0.97 -33.13
N SER A 34 10.54 0.36 -34.22
CA SER A 34 11.52 0.96 -35.11
C SER A 34 10.97 1.14 -36.51
N VAL A 35 11.08 2.35 -37.05
CA VAL A 35 10.68 2.68 -38.43
C VAL A 35 11.86 3.31 -39.14
N GLY A 36 12.28 2.72 -40.26
CA GLY A 36 13.37 3.27 -41.08
C GLY A 36 14.73 3.39 -40.38
N GLY A 37 15.01 2.55 -39.38
CA GLY A 37 16.27 2.59 -38.61
C GLY A 37 16.26 3.52 -37.39
N TYR A 38 15.19 4.28 -37.18
CA TYR A 38 15.02 5.10 -35.96
C TYR A 38 14.19 4.32 -34.94
N LYS A 39 14.60 4.39 -33.66
CA LYS A 39 13.88 3.80 -32.54
C LYS A 39 12.94 4.85 -31.94
N ALA A 40 11.68 4.47 -31.73
CA ALA A 40 10.70 5.26 -31.00
C ALA A 40 10.39 4.53 -29.68
N PRO A 41 11.08 4.87 -28.57
CA PRO A 41 10.84 4.24 -27.28
C PRO A 41 9.54 4.76 -26.65
N ASP A 42 8.82 3.87 -25.96
CA ASP A 42 7.70 4.27 -25.10
C ASP A 42 8.24 4.84 -23.77
N TYR A 43 8.23 6.16 -23.67
CA TYR A 43 8.69 6.85 -22.45
C TYR A 43 7.79 6.61 -21.23
N ASN A 44 6.49 6.31 -21.41
CA ASN A 44 5.61 6.01 -20.29
C ASN A 44 6.04 4.69 -19.63
N CYS A 45 6.28 3.67 -20.44
CA CYS A 45 6.72 2.38 -19.95
C CYS A 45 8.12 2.45 -19.33
N LEU A 46 9.06 3.17 -19.95
CA LEU A 46 10.38 3.43 -19.37
C LEU A 46 10.26 4.15 -18.01
N SER A 47 9.38 5.14 -17.89
CA SER A 47 9.16 5.84 -16.62
C SER A 47 8.64 4.90 -15.52
N LYS A 48 7.71 4.00 -15.85
CA LYS A 48 7.19 2.97 -14.93
C LYS A 48 8.31 2.00 -14.52
N GLN A 49 9.16 1.57 -15.45
CA GLN A 49 10.30 0.68 -15.16
C GLN A 49 11.36 1.35 -14.25
N MET A 50 11.53 2.66 -14.36
CA MET A 50 12.38 3.45 -13.45
C MET A 50 11.72 3.71 -12.07
N GLY A 51 10.53 3.15 -11.81
CA GLY A 51 9.81 3.30 -10.54
C GLY A 51 8.93 4.55 -10.44
N ASN A 52 8.79 5.33 -11.52
CA ASN A 52 7.95 6.53 -11.55
C ASN A 52 6.51 6.21 -11.97
N ASN A 53 5.91 5.19 -11.36
CA ASN A 53 4.51 4.87 -11.61
C ASN A 53 3.61 5.95 -10.99
N PRO A 54 2.85 6.73 -11.79
CA PRO A 54 2.04 7.84 -11.29
C PRO A 54 0.96 7.38 -10.29
N ASP A 55 0.43 6.17 -10.44
CA ASP A 55 -0.59 5.65 -9.54
C ASP A 55 -0.01 5.23 -8.19
N ALA A 56 1.23 4.70 -8.19
CA ALA A 56 1.97 4.45 -6.96
C ALA A 56 2.28 5.75 -6.20
N VAL A 57 2.63 6.83 -6.92
CA VAL A 57 2.85 8.15 -6.33
C VAL A 57 1.57 8.70 -5.70
N LYS A 58 0.44 8.64 -6.41
CA LYS A 58 -0.87 9.06 -5.88
C LYS A 58 -1.29 8.25 -4.66
N ALA A 59 -1.10 6.93 -4.69
CA ALA A 59 -1.39 6.07 -3.54
C ALA A 59 -0.50 6.40 -2.34
N ALA A 60 0.79 6.67 -2.55
CA ALA A 60 1.70 7.10 -1.50
C ALA A 60 1.28 8.45 -0.89
N GLN A 61 0.86 9.42 -1.71
CA GLN A 61 0.34 10.70 -1.24
C GLN A 61 -0.95 10.54 -0.43
N ALA A 62 -1.90 9.73 -0.90
CA ALA A 62 -3.14 9.46 -0.18
C ALA A 62 -2.87 8.78 1.17
N ASN A 63 -1.92 7.84 1.22
CA ASN A 63 -1.49 7.21 2.48
C ASN A 63 -0.85 8.24 3.43
N GLN A 64 -0.01 9.14 2.93
CA GLN A 64 0.57 10.21 3.76
C GLN A 64 -0.50 11.13 4.33
N GLN A 65 -1.48 11.53 3.52
CA GLN A 65 -2.60 12.35 3.96
C GLN A 65 -3.47 11.64 5.00
N ALA A 66 -3.72 10.34 4.83
CA ALA A 66 -4.46 9.52 5.80
C ALA A 66 -3.74 9.39 7.15
N MET A 67 -2.40 9.47 7.14
CA MET A 67 -1.56 9.40 8.34
C MET A 67 -1.37 10.77 9.01
N ASP A 68 -1.73 11.88 8.35
CA ASP A 68 -1.63 13.21 8.92
C ASP A 68 -2.72 13.45 9.96
N LYS A 69 -2.40 13.20 11.22
CA LYS A 69 -3.27 13.53 12.36
C LYS A 69 -3.15 15.02 12.67
N PRO A 70 -4.25 15.75 12.92
CA PRO A 70 -4.17 17.14 13.33
C PRO A 70 -3.40 17.27 14.66
N VAL A 71 -2.69 18.38 14.85
CA VAL A 71 -1.73 18.59 15.96
C VAL A 71 -2.36 18.33 17.33
N ASN A 72 -3.62 18.72 17.53
CA ASN A 72 -4.37 18.50 18.77
C ASN A 72 -4.68 17.02 19.08
N LYS A 73 -4.54 16.13 18.10
CA LYS A 73 -4.71 14.67 18.24
C LYS A 73 -3.37 13.93 18.24
N ARG A 74 -2.26 14.62 18.00
CA ARG A 74 -0.93 14.02 18.04
C ARG A 74 -0.51 13.79 19.51
N PRO A 75 0.09 12.64 19.83
CA PRO A 75 0.59 12.39 21.18
C PRO A 75 1.73 13.38 21.51
N PRO A 76 1.94 13.75 22.80
CA PRO A 76 2.91 14.77 23.21
C PRO A 76 4.34 14.53 22.71
N ASN A 77 4.76 13.26 22.62
CA ASN A 77 6.09 12.88 22.12
C ASN A 77 6.31 13.20 20.63
N GLN A 78 5.26 13.31 19.83
CA GLN A 78 5.37 13.66 18.40
C GLN A 78 5.38 15.17 18.14
N VAL A 79 5.04 15.98 19.15
CA VAL A 79 4.98 17.44 19.03
C VAL A 79 6.01 18.15 19.92
N GLY A 80 6.97 17.40 20.48
CA GLY A 80 8.02 17.96 21.35
C GLY A 80 7.54 18.42 22.72
N LEU A 81 6.35 17.99 23.16
CA LEU A 81 5.81 18.29 24.48
C LEU A 81 6.22 17.22 25.50
N SER A 82 6.24 17.60 26.79
CA SER A 82 6.55 16.65 27.86
C SER A 82 5.51 15.54 27.93
N THR A 83 5.96 14.29 27.94
CA THR A 83 5.08 13.13 28.14
C THR A 83 4.84 12.89 29.64
N PRO A 84 3.73 12.24 30.03
CA PRO A 84 3.52 11.84 31.42
C PRO A 84 4.66 10.99 31.99
N ALA A 85 5.28 10.14 31.15
CA ALA A 85 6.45 9.35 31.53
C ALA A 85 7.71 10.22 31.77
N ALA A 86 7.93 11.27 30.98
CA ALA A 86 9.02 12.22 31.24
C ALA A 86 8.78 13.00 32.54
N THR A 87 7.53 13.38 32.80
CA THR A 87 7.14 14.04 34.05
C THR A 87 7.29 13.11 35.24
N SER A 88 6.93 11.82 35.13
CA SER A 88 7.08 10.86 36.22
C SER A 88 8.54 10.60 36.58
N VAL A 89 9.48 10.69 35.63
CA VAL A 89 10.92 10.58 35.94
C VAL A 89 11.40 11.76 36.81
N ARG A 90 10.94 12.98 36.55
CA ARG A 90 11.30 14.16 37.37
C ARG A 90 10.62 14.15 38.73
N MET A 91 9.34 13.78 38.75
CA MET A 91 8.55 13.76 39.98
C MET A 91 8.89 12.56 40.87
N GLY A 92 9.26 11.42 40.28
CA GLY A 92 9.48 10.18 41.00
C GLY A 92 8.22 9.74 41.75
N ASN A 93 8.38 9.41 43.02
CA ASN A 93 7.27 8.94 43.88
C ASN A 93 6.22 10.02 44.16
N THR A 94 6.50 11.29 43.83
CA THR A 94 5.55 12.39 44.03
C THR A 94 4.67 12.68 42.81
N PHE A 95 4.79 11.87 41.74
CA PHE A 95 3.97 12.02 40.55
C PHE A 95 2.48 11.82 40.88
N GLY A 96 1.66 12.85 40.59
CA GLY A 96 0.22 12.85 40.85
C GLY A 96 -0.19 13.19 42.29
N THR A 97 0.76 13.39 43.21
CA THR A 97 0.48 13.68 44.64
C THR A 97 1.06 15.01 45.14
N SER A 98 2.07 15.55 44.47
CA SER A 98 2.70 16.82 44.85
C SER A 98 3.05 17.65 43.62
N VAL A 99 3.24 18.95 43.83
CA VAL A 99 3.80 19.89 42.83
C VAL A 99 5.32 20.00 42.93
N LYS A 100 5.93 19.40 43.96
CA LYS A 100 7.39 19.41 44.15
C LYS A 100 8.01 18.09 43.64
N PRO A 101 9.01 18.15 42.74
CA PRO A 101 9.69 16.97 42.26
C PRO A 101 10.60 16.35 43.35
N GLN A 102 10.77 15.03 43.30
CA GLN A 102 11.68 14.32 44.21
C GLN A 102 13.16 14.65 43.94
N ARG A 103 13.50 15.01 42.70
CA ARG A 103 14.85 15.41 42.29
C ARG A 103 14.79 16.81 41.64
N PRO A 104 15.65 17.77 42.03
CA PRO A 104 15.72 19.09 41.42
C PRO A 104 16.00 19.04 39.91
#